data_AF-A0A932RZZ6-F1
#
_entry.id   AF-A0A932RZZ6-F1
#
_cell.length_a   1.000
_cell.length_b   1.000
_cell.length_c   1.000
_cell.angle_alpha   90.00
_cell.angle_beta   90.00
_cell.angle_gamma   90.00
#
_symmetry.space_group_name_H-M   'P 1'
#
loop_
_entity.id
_entity.type
_entity.pdbx_description
1 polymer ?
#
loop_
_entity_poly.entity_id
_entity_poly.type
_entity_poly.pdbx_seq_one_letter_code
_entity_poly.pdbx_strand_id
1 'polypeptide(L)'
;MFAWMIALPDLVGATLAALAAPTTTLAAPAAVAAEAATSSGGGMALLAAAIAVAGSSIGAAIAVAYTGAAALAAMSERPELFGRAMVIVGLAEGIAIYGLIVAMILIGKA
;
A
#
# COMPACT_ATOMS: atom_id res chain seq x y z
N MET A 1 10.14 15.45 -23.27
CA MET A 1 8.69 15.16 -23.31
C MET A 1 8.38 13.69 -23.62
N PHE A 2 9.13 13.01 -24.51
CA PHE A 2 8.86 11.62 -24.89
C PHE A 2 9.37 10.51 -23.92
N ALA A 3 10.22 10.84 -22.95
CA ALA A 3 10.78 9.84 -22.02
C ALA A 3 9.75 9.33 -20.97
N TRP A 4 8.85 10.21 -20.50
CA TRP A 4 7.82 9.86 -19.51
C TRP A 4 6.69 9.00 -20.10
N MET A 5 6.48 9.06 -21.41
CA MET A 5 5.43 8.31 -22.09
C MET A 5 5.82 6.84 -22.35
N ILE A 6 7.13 6.55 -22.37
CA ILE A 6 7.68 5.19 -22.50
C ILE A 6 7.85 4.55 -21.11
N ALA A 7 8.17 5.32 -20.08
CA ALA A 7 8.31 4.80 -18.71
C ALA A 7 6.97 4.41 -18.05
N LEU A 8 5.84 4.96 -18.51
CA LEU A 8 4.51 4.66 -17.96
C LEU A 8 4.10 3.17 -18.11
N PRO A 9 4.23 2.54 -19.29
CA PRO A 9 3.99 1.11 -19.44
C PRO A 9 5.01 0.24 -18.70
N ASP A 10 6.26 0.70 -18.51
CA ASP A 10 7.25 0.00 -17.68
C ASP A 10 6.88 0.04 -16.19
N LEU A 11 6.31 1.15 -15.70
CA LEU A 11 5.84 1.28 -14.33
C LEU A 11 4.62 0.38 -14.07
N VAL A 12 3.66 0.36 -15.00
CA VAL A 12 2.49 -0.53 -14.92
C VAL A 12 2.94 -1.99 -15.03
N GLY A 13 3.86 -2.30 -15.95
CA GLY A 13 4.49 -3.61 -16.09
C GLY A 13 5.24 -4.04 -14.84
N ALA A 14 5.93 -3.13 -14.16
CA ALA A 14 6.59 -3.38 -12.87
C ALA A 14 5.58 -3.62 -11.74
N THR A 15 4.45 -2.91 -11.71
CA THR A 15 3.38 -3.15 -10.71
C THR A 15 2.63 -4.45 -10.96
N LEU A 16 2.39 -4.84 -12.22
CA LEU A 16 1.80 -6.13 -12.58
C LEU A 16 2.79 -7.29 -12.36
N ALA A 17 4.06 -7.09 -12.70
CA ALA A 17 5.12 -8.06 -12.42
C ALA A 17 5.37 -8.22 -10.92
N ALA A 18 5.18 -7.18 -10.10
CA ALA A 18 5.21 -7.28 -8.64
C ALA A 18 4.03 -8.09 -8.08
N LEU A 19 2.88 -8.11 -8.78
CA LEU A 19 1.73 -8.95 -8.43
C LEU A 19 1.87 -10.40 -8.96
N ALA A 20 2.60 -10.60 -10.05
CA ALA A 20 2.87 -11.92 -10.66
C ALA A 20 4.19 -12.57 -10.18
N ALA A 21 5.07 -11.81 -9.52
CA ALA A 21 6.22 -12.36 -8.84
C ALA A 21 5.70 -13.24 -7.69
N PRO A 22 6.20 -14.49 -7.54
CA PRO A 22 5.91 -15.26 -6.33
C PRO A 22 6.30 -14.37 -5.16
N THR A 23 5.41 -14.22 -4.17
CA THR A 23 5.63 -13.47 -2.93
C THR A 23 7.09 -13.56 -2.52
N THR A 24 7.91 -12.62 -2.98
CA THR A 24 9.28 -12.52 -2.55
C THR A 24 9.08 -11.99 -1.17
N THR A 25 9.21 -12.88 -0.19
CA THR A 25 9.53 -12.51 1.17
C THR A 25 10.66 -11.51 1.02
N LEU A 26 10.33 -10.21 1.10
CA LEU A 26 11.31 -9.20 1.42
C LEU A 26 11.94 -9.79 2.67
N ALA A 27 13.21 -10.18 2.58
CA ALA A 27 13.91 -10.75 3.69
C ALA A 27 13.97 -9.67 4.78
N ALA A 28 12.90 -9.58 5.56
CA ALA A 28 12.94 -9.03 6.90
C ALA A 28 14.10 -9.77 7.56
N PRO A 29 14.99 -9.07 8.28
CA PRO A 29 16.12 -9.71 8.94
C PRO A 29 15.58 -10.92 9.68
N ALA A 30 16.14 -12.10 9.39
CA ALA A 30 15.65 -13.40 9.85
C ALA A 30 15.51 -13.49 11.39
N ALA A 31 16.05 -12.51 12.12
CA ALA A 31 15.81 -12.27 13.53
C ALA A 31 14.33 -12.08 13.91
N VAL A 32 13.48 -11.48 13.06
CA VAL A 32 12.06 -11.23 13.42
C VAL A 32 11.17 -12.46 13.17
N ALA A 33 11.54 -13.34 12.24
CA ALA A 33 10.77 -14.55 11.94
C ALA A 33 11.10 -15.73 12.87
N ALA A 34 12.34 -15.79 13.39
CA ALA A 34 12.79 -16.89 14.26
C ALA A 34 12.17 -16.85 15.66
N GLU A 35 11.63 -15.71 16.10
CA GLU A 35 10.92 -15.57 17.37
C GLU A 35 9.41 -15.89 17.26
N ALA A 36 8.94 -16.38 16.11
CA ALA A 36 7.52 -16.65 15.89
C ALA A 36 7.06 -18.06 16.34
N ALA A 37 7.98 -18.93 16.79
CA ALA A 37 7.67 -20.34 17.05
C ALA A 37 7.41 -20.71 18.53
N THR A 38 7.59 -19.79 19.48
CA THR A 38 7.71 -20.18 20.91
C THR A 38 6.57 -19.74 21.82
N SER A 39 5.59 -18.95 21.35
CA SER A 39 4.38 -18.67 22.14
C SER A 39 3.13 -18.75 21.27
N SER A 40 2.24 -19.68 21.61
CA SER A 40 0.96 -19.92 20.92
C SER A 40 0.00 -18.71 20.91
N GLY A 41 0.34 -17.62 21.60
CA GLY A 41 -0.38 -16.33 21.58
C GLY A 41 0.14 -15.31 20.56
N GLY A 42 1.46 -15.22 20.33
CA GLY A 42 2.06 -14.17 19.50
C GLY A 42 1.91 -14.41 17.99
N GLY A 43 1.98 -15.68 17.55
CA GLY A 43 1.89 -16.02 16.12
C GLY A 43 0.55 -15.63 15.46
N MET A 44 -0.56 -15.72 16.20
CA MET A 44 -1.89 -15.33 15.70
C MET A 44 -2.03 -13.81 15.60
N ALA A 45 -1.41 -13.06 16.50
CA ALA A 45 -1.38 -11.59 16.43
C ALA A 45 -0.55 -11.10 15.23
N LEU A 46 0.56 -11.76 14.91
CA LEU A 46 1.36 -11.48 13.71
C LEU A 46 0.59 -11.79 12.41
N LEU A 47 -0.11 -12.93 12.35
CA LEU A 47 -0.94 -13.27 11.19
C LEU A 47 -2.11 -12.27 11.01
N ALA A 48 -2.78 -11.91 12.10
CA ALA A 48 -3.85 -10.91 12.07
C ALA A 48 -3.33 -9.51 11.67
N ALA A 49 -2.12 -9.14 12.10
CA ALA A 49 -1.46 -7.90 11.67
C ALA A 49 -1.18 -7.91 10.15
N ALA A 50 -0.68 -9.02 9.61
CA ALA A 50 -0.45 -9.17 8.17
C ALA A 50 -1.74 -9.04 7.35
N ILE A 51 -2.83 -9.68 7.80
CA ILE A 51 -4.14 -9.60 7.15
C ILE A 51 -4.71 -8.17 7.20
N ALA A 52 -4.56 -7.46 8.33
CA ALA A 52 -5.02 -6.09 8.48
C ALA A 52 -4.32 -5.14 7.47
N VAL A 53 -2.99 -5.25 7.33
CA VAL A 53 -2.25 -4.45 6.35
C VAL A 53 -2.67 -4.82 4.93
N ALA A 54 -2.69 -6.11 4.58
CA ALA A 54 -3.01 -6.55 3.23
C ALA A 54 -4.43 -6.18 2.79
N GLY A 55 -5.43 -6.35 3.66
CA GLY A 55 -6.82 -5.98 3.36
C GLY A 55 -6.99 -4.47 3.18
N SER A 56 -6.36 -3.67 4.06
CA SER A 56 -6.43 -2.21 3.99
C SER A 56 -5.73 -1.64 2.76
N SER A 57 -4.58 -2.21 2.37
CA SER A 57 -3.81 -1.73 1.23
C SER A 57 -4.50 -2.00 -0.10
N ILE A 58 -5.21 -3.13 -0.24
CA ILE A 58 -6.04 -3.42 -1.41
C ILE A 58 -7.18 -2.39 -1.52
N GLY A 59 -7.89 -2.12 -0.42
CA GLY A 59 -8.95 -1.11 -0.40
C GLY A 59 -8.44 0.30 -0.72
N ALA A 60 -7.29 0.68 -0.15
CA ALA A 60 -6.65 1.96 -0.41
C ALA A 60 -6.21 2.08 -1.87
N ALA A 61 -5.59 1.04 -2.46
CA ALA A 61 -5.15 1.06 -3.85
C ALA A 61 -6.30 1.29 -4.83
N ILE A 62 -7.45 0.64 -4.59
CA ILE A 62 -8.66 0.86 -5.41
C ILE A 62 -9.14 2.30 -5.27
N ALA A 63 -9.27 2.80 -4.04
CA ALA A 63 -9.71 4.18 -3.79
C ALA A 63 -8.77 5.20 -4.46
N VAL A 64 -7.46 5.05 -4.26
CA VAL A 64 -6.41 5.92 -4.82
C VAL A 64 -6.38 5.86 -6.34
N ALA A 65 -6.60 4.69 -6.96
CA ALA A 65 -6.65 4.57 -8.41
C ALA A 65 -7.78 5.43 -9.01
N TYR A 66 -8.97 5.39 -8.41
CA TYR A 66 -10.10 6.22 -8.87
C TYR A 66 -9.91 7.70 -8.55
N THR A 67 -9.54 8.05 -7.32
CA THR A 67 -9.35 9.46 -6.94
C THR A 67 -8.17 10.09 -7.65
N GLY A 68 -7.10 9.33 -7.87
CA GLY A 68 -5.89 9.76 -8.57
C GLY A 68 -6.16 10.02 -10.06
N ALA A 69 -6.88 9.11 -10.73
CA ALA A 69 -7.28 9.34 -12.12
C ALA A 69 -8.16 10.58 -12.27
N ALA A 70 -9.14 10.77 -11.38
CA ALA A 70 -9.99 11.96 -11.37
C ALA A 70 -9.21 13.25 -11.06
N ALA A 71 -8.26 13.19 -10.13
CA ALA A 71 -7.38 14.30 -9.80
C ALA A 71 -6.53 14.72 -11.01
N LEU A 72 -5.88 13.77 -11.69
CA LEU A 72 -5.08 14.05 -12.88
C LEU A 72 -5.93 14.63 -14.02
N ALA A 73 -7.13 14.09 -14.23
CA ALA A 73 -8.07 14.62 -15.23
C ALA A 73 -8.45 16.08 -14.92
N ALA A 74 -8.84 16.38 -13.68
CA ALA A 74 -9.22 17.74 -13.28
C ALA A 74 -8.05 18.74 -13.38
N MET A 75 -6.83 18.30 -13.04
CA MET A 75 -5.64 19.14 -13.16
C MET A 75 -5.21 19.40 -14.60
N SER A 76 -5.53 18.50 -15.53
CA SER A 76 -5.26 18.71 -16.95
C SER A 76 -6.04 19.90 -17.54
N GLU A 77 -7.24 20.16 -17.03
CA GLU A 77 -8.06 21.30 -17.42
C GLU A 77 -7.83 22.53 -16.54
N ARG A 78 -7.60 22.32 -15.23
CA ARG A 78 -7.48 23.39 -14.23
C ARG A 78 -6.31 23.10 -13.28
N PRO A 79 -5.08 23.49 -13.64
CA PRO A 79 -3.89 23.21 -12.83
C PRO A 79 -3.93 23.92 -11.46
N GLU A 80 -4.69 25.00 -11.34
CA GLU A 80 -4.94 25.73 -10.08
C GLU A 80 -5.58 24.84 -9.00
N LEU A 81 -6.22 23.73 -9.39
CA LEU A 81 -6.83 22.77 -8.48
C LEU A 81 -5.83 21.77 -7.88
N PHE A 82 -4.54 21.87 -8.22
CA PHE A 82 -3.51 20.89 -7.83
C PHE A 82 -3.58 20.53 -6.33
N GLY A 83 -3.51 21.54 -5.47
CA GLY A 83 -3.49 21.33 -4.02
C GLY A 83 -4.76 20.65 -3.49
N ARG A 84 -5.95 21.02 -4.02
CA ARG A 84 -7.22 20.42 -3.57
C ARG A 84 -7.36 18.97 -4.01
N ALA A 85 -6.94 18.65 -5.23
CA ALA A 85 -7.02 17.28 -5.72
C ALA A 85 -6.02 16.36 -5.00
N MET A 86 -4.80 16.83 -4.69
CA MET A 86 -3.85 16.03 -3.91
C MET A 86 -4.33 15.74 -2.48
N VAL A 87 -5.11 16.64 -1.86
CA VAL A 87 -5.72 16.38 -0.54
C VAL A 87 -6.72 15.23 -0.62
N ILE A 88 -7.58 15.19 -1.63
CA ILE A 88 -8.57 14.09 -1.78
C ILE A 88 -7.88 12.74 -2.01
N VAL A 89 -6.82 12.72 -2.82
CA VAL A 89 -6.00 11.52 -3.02
C VAL A 89 -5.31 11.09 -1.72
N GLY A 90 -4.75 12.04 -0.97
CA GLY A 90 -4.13 11.75 0.33
C GLY A 90 -5.13 11.25 1.38
N LEU A 91 -6.38 11.74 1.36
CA LEU A 91 -7.44 11.20 2.24
C LEU A 91 -7.81 9.75 1.88
N ALA A 92 -7.71 9.35 0.62
CA ALA A 92 -7.90 7.96 0.21
C ALA A 92 -6.80 7.02 0.75
N GLU A 93 -5.55 7.48 0.83
CA GLU A 93 -4.44 6.71 1.43
C GLU A 93 -4.62 6.47 2.93
N GLY A 94 -5.45 7.28 3.61
CA GLY A 94 -5.77 7.10 5.02
C GLY A 94 -6.29 5.70 5.36
N ILE A 95 -6.92 5.01 4.40
CA ILE A 95 -7.37 3.62 4.55
C ILE A 95 -6.19 2.68 4.86
N ALA A 96 -5.08 2.80 4.13
CA ALA A 96 -3.89 1.98 4.34
C ALA A 96 -3.18 2.32 5.66
N ILE A 97 -3.12 3.61 6.00
CA ILE A 97 -2.54 4.07 7.27
C ILE A 97 -3.32 3.48 8.44
N TYR A 98 -4.65 3.38 8.36
CA TYR A 98 -5.45 2.79 9.42
C TYR A 98 -5.13 1.29 9.61
N GLY A 99 -4.95 0.53 8.53
CA GLY A 99 -4.53 -0.87 8.63
C GLY A 99 -3.11 -1.05 9.18
N LEU A 100 -2.19 -0.13 8.85
CA LEU A 100 -0.85 -0.10 9.46
C LEU A 100 -0.91 0.21 10.97
N ILE A 101 -1.76 1.15 11.39
CA ILE A 101 -1.96 1.48 12.81
C ILE A 101 -2.47 0.25 13.56
N VAL A 102 -3.49 -0.44 13.01
CA VAL A 102 -4.02 -1.67 13.62
C VAL A 102 -2.93 -2.73 13.71
N ALA A 103 -2.14 -2.94 12.67
CA ALA A 103 -1.04 -3.89 12.69
C ALA A 103 0.01 -3.56 13.76
N MET A 104 0.40 -2.28 13.90
CA MET A 104 1.32 -1.84 14.95
C MET A 104 0.77 -2.09 16.35
N ILE A 105 -0.54 -1.87 16.57
CA ILE A 105 -1.19 -2.17 17.85
C ILE A 105 -1.18 -3.67 18.14
N LEU A 106 -1.45 -4.50 17.13
CA LEU A 106 -1.46 -5.96 17.27
C LEU A 106 -0.06 -6.50 17.60
N ILE A 107 0.96 -6.05 16.87
CA ILE A 107 2.36 -6.43 17.11
C ILE A 107 2.81 -5.97 18.50
N GLY A 108 2.43 -4.76 18.93
CA GLY A 108 2.75 -4.26 20.27
C GLY A 108 2.06 -5.00 21.42
N LYS A 109 1.09 -5.88 21.14
CA LYS A 109 0.38 -6.71 22.14
C LYS A 109 0.66 -8.22 21.97
N ALA A 110 1.46 -8.59 20.98
CA ALA A 110 1.81 -9.98 20.64
C ALA A 110 2.88 -10.55 21.59
#